data_AF-A0A1I2BIX5-F1
#
_entry.id   AF-A0A1I2BIX5-F1
#
_cell.length_a   1.000
_cell.length_b   1.000
_cell.length_c   1.000
_cell.angle_alpha   90.00
_cell.angle_beta   90.00
_cell.angle_gamma   90.00
#
_symmetry.space_group_name_H-M   'P 1'
#
loop_
_entity.id
_entity.type
_entity.pdbx_description
1 polymer ?
#
loop_
_entity_poly.entity_id
_entity_poly.type
_entity_poly.pdbx_seq_one_letter_code
_entity_poly.pdbx_strand_id
1 'polypeptide(L)'
;MENKLSNDFQLIERFSHAEVYIWQEKKALLIVANANYIPIEEFKELFTQTGEIIQKYHITKVIFDKRKLTVFHQPSMEWYFVIWKEEMFLKYGVKTHRKILPDDSVFVQSVKLGRMKIEREYPNGKYKELDIQYADSIEEAVEK
;
A
#
# COMPACT_ATOMS: atom_id res chain seq x y z
N MET A 1 -14.35 8.87 14.63
CA MET A 1 -13.32 8.27 15.51
C MET A 1 -11.97 8.54 14.88
N GLU A 2 -11.11 9.26 15.57
CA GLU A 2 -9.71 9.40 15.17
C GLU A 2 -9.05 8.01 15.26
N ASN A 3 -8.50 7.51 14.16
CA ASN A 3 -7.59 6.38 14.23
C ASN A 3 -6.34 6.86 14.96
N LYS A 4 -6.24 6.53 16.25
CA LYS A 4 -4.97 6.67 16.94
C LYS A 4 -4.02 5.67 16.31
N LEU A 5 -3.07 6.13 15.50
CA LEU A 5 -1.89 5.33 15.21
C LEU A 5 -1.32 4.85 16.56
N SER A 6 -1.00 3.56 16.68
CA SER A 6 -0.28 3.06 17.84
C SER A 6 0.96 3.92 18.10
N ASN A 7 1.32 4.12 19.37
CA ASN A 7 2.52 4.87 19.76
C ASN A 7 3.82 4.28 19.18
N ASP A 8 3.76 3.05 18.64
CA ASP A 8 4.88 2.33 18.06
C ASP A 8 5.22 2.75 16.62
N PHE A 9 4.28 3.38 15.91
CA PHE A 9 4.54 3.90 14.56
C PHE A 9 5.29 5.23 14.62
N GLN A 10 6.50 5.23 14.10
CA GLN A 10 7.33 6.42 13.98
C GLN A 10 7.19 7.01 12.57
N LEU A 11 6.83 8.30 12.50
CA LEU A 11 6.80 9.03 11.23
C LEU A 11 8.21 9.13 10.66
N ILE A 12 8.38 8.69 9.41
CA ILE A 12 9.64 8.79 8.67
C ILE A 12 9.60 9.93 7.68
N GLU A 13 8.49 10.12 6.98
CA GLU A 13 8.41 11.09 5.89
C GLU A 13 6.98 11.57 5.61
N ARG A 14 6.88 12.81 5.12
CA ARG A 14 5.63 13.45 4.71
C ARG A 14 5.69 13.78 3.23
N PHE A 15 4.69 13.33 2.49
CA PHE A 15 4.46 13.64 1.08
C PHE A 15 3.22 14.51 0.95
N SER A 16 3.04 15.14 -0.22
CA SER A 16 1.86 15.97 -0.53
C SER A 16 0.53 15.23 -0.29
N HIS A 17 0.51 13.92 -0.52
CA HIS A 17 -0.71 13.11 -0.50
C HIS A 17 -0.66 11.90 0.45
N ALA A 18 0.43 11.73 1.21
CA ALA A 18 0.57 10.63 2.14
C ALA A 18 1.56 10.93 3.27
N GLU A 19 1.43 10.17 4.36
CA GLU A 19 2.42 10.09 5.43
C GLU A 19 2.96 8.66 5.50
N VAL A 20 4.25 8.51 5.76
CA VAL A 20 4.93 7.21 5.83
C VAL A 20 5.49 7.01 7.23
N TYR A 21 5.11 5.89 7.84
CA TYR A 21 5.51 5.49 9.18
C TYR A 21 6.16 4.11 9.16
N ILE A 22 7.00 3.84 10.16
CA ILE A 22 7.56 2.50 10.38
C ILE A 22 7.29 2.03 11.79
N TRP A 23 7.17 0.70 11.93
CA TRP A 23 7.31 -0.01 13.18
C TRP A 23 8.46 -1.01 13.01
N GLN A 24 9.63 -0.65 13.53
CA GLN A 24 10.87 -1.42 13.31
C GLN A 24 10.79 -2.84 13.88
N GLU A 25 10.30 -3.01 15.11
CA GLU A 25 10.18 -4.33 15.75
C GLU A 25 9.31 -5.31 14.93
N LYS A 26 8.20 -4.80 14.37
CA LYS A 26 7.30 -5.57 13.50
C LYS A 26 7.73 -5.59 12.03
N LYS A 27 8.83 -4.91 11.67
CA LYS A 27 9.32 -4.72 10.29
C LYS A 27 8.21 -4.28 9.33
N ALA A 28 7.36 -3.36 9.80
CA ALA A 28 6.18 -2.91 9.09
C ALA A 28 6.34 -1.46 8.63
N LEU A 29 5.97 -1.20 7.37
CA LEU A 29 5.81 0.13 6.80
C LEU A 29 4.31 0.42 6.69
N LEU A 30 3.88 1.56 7.23
CA LEU A 30 2.52 2.06 7.10
C LEU A 30 2.54 3.30 6.21
N ILE A 31 1.74 3.29 5.16
CA ILE A 31 1.52 4.41 4.26
C ILE A 31 0.08 4.85 4.46
N VAL A 32 -0.13 6.11 4.85
CA VAL A 32 -1.46 6.68 5.09
C VAL A 32 -1.75 7.73 4.02
N ALA A 33 -2.68 7.45 3.11
CA ALA A 33 -3.14 8.46 2.16
C ALA A 33 -3.88 9.57 2.91
N ASN A 34 -3.51 10.83 2.66
CA ASN A 34 -4.12 11.99 3.32
C ASN A 34 -4.96 12.87 2.38
N ALA A 35 -5.03 12.51 1.09
CA ALA A 35 -5.82 13.16 0.05
C ALA A 35 -6.92 12.23 -0.53
N ASN A 36 -7.83 12.78 -1.32
CA ASN A 36 -8.90 12.03 -2.00
C ASN A 36 -8.45 11.36 -3.32
N TYR A 37 -7.37 11.85 -3.90
CA TYR A 37 -6.75 11.40 -5.13
C TYR A 37 -5.24 11.62 -5.04
N ILE A 38 -4.47 10.75 -5.71
CA ILE A 38 -3.02 10.91 -5.86
C ILE A 38 -2.70 10.84 -7.36
N PRO A 39 -2.19 11.93 -7.97
CA PRO A 39 -1.71 11.91 -9.35
C PRO A 39 -0.66 10.81 -9.56
N ILE A 40 -0.61 10.23 -10.75
CA ILE A 40 0.24 9.05 -11.02
C ILE A 40 1.72 9.30 -10.76
N GLU A 41 2.25 10.47 -11.12
CA GLU A 41 3.68 10.75 -10.93
C GLU A 41 4.02 10.90 -9.45
N GLU A 42 3.18 11.59 -8.67
CA GLU A 42 3.31 11.68 -7.20
C GLU A 42 3.11 10.31 -6.53
N PHE A 43 2.22 9.47 -7.05
CA PHE A 43 2.02 8.11 -6.57
C PHE A 43 3.29 7.27 -6.80
N LYS A 44 3.87 7.33 -8.00
CA LYS A 44 5.12 6.61 -8.30
C LYS A 44 6.28 7.11 -7.47
N GLU A 45 6.40 8.43 -7.30
CA GLU A 45 7.43 9.05 -6.46
C GLU A 45 7.32 8.56 -5.01
N LEU A 46 6.14 8.67 -4.40
CA LEU A 46 5.85 8.16 -3.05
C LEU A 46 6.30 6.71 -2.92
N PHE A 47 5.86 5.83 -3.81
CA PHE A 47 6.18 4.41 -3.70
C PHE A 47 7.65 4.11 -4.01
N THR A 48 8.30 4.86 -4.91
CA THR A 48 9.74 4.72 -5.16
C THR A 48 10.53 5.05 -3.90
N GLN A 49 10.22 6.17 -3.23
CA GLN A 49 10.85 6.55 -1.96
C GLN A 49 10.61 5.51 -0.85
N THR A 50 9.40 4.91 -0.79
CA THR A 50 9.16 3.82 0.15
C THR A 50 10.03 2.59 -0.09
N GLY A 51 10.51 2.37 -1.32
CA GLY A 51 11.47 1.30 -1.63
C GLY A 51 12.82 1.51 -0.94
N GLU A 52 13.31 2.74 -0.90
CA GLU A 52 14.53 3.09 -0.17
C GLU A 52 14.37 2.89 1.34
N ILE A 53 13.20 3.26 1.89
CA ILE A 53 12.85 3.04 3.30
C ILE A 53 12.78 1.54 3.59
N ILE A 54 12.13 0.75 2.72
CA ILE A 54 12.03 -0.71 2.86
C ILE A 54 13.41 -1.35 2.94
N GLN A 55 14.33 -0.95 2.05
CA GLN A 55 15.71 -1.44 2.05
C GLN A 55 16.43 -1.06 3.35
N LYS A 56 16.38 0.22 3.74
CA LYS A 56 17.09 0.74 4.92
C LYS A 56 16.65 0.06 6.22
N TYR A 57 15.35 -0.14 6.40
CA TYR A 57 14.77 -0.67 7.64
C TYR A 57 14.42 -2.16 7.58
N HIS A 58 14.79 -2.85 6.49
CA HIS A 58 14.55 -4.28 6.29
C HIS A 58 13.07 -4.67 6.50
N ILE A 59 12.18 -3.86 5.94
CA ILE A 59 10.73 -4.02 6.04
C ILE A 59 10.31 -5.30 5.30
N THR A 60 9.39 -6.06 5.89
CA THR A 60 8.82 -7.27 5.27
C THR A 60 7.31 -7.20 5.08
N LYS A 61 6.65 -6.23 5.74
CA LYS A 61 5.20 -5.99 5.68
C LYS A 61 4.91 -4.54 5.28
N VAL A 62 4.02 -4.36 4.30
CA VAL A 62 3.54 -3.03 3.86
C VAL A 62 2.04 -2.92 4.08
N ILE A 63 1.63 -1.91 4.82
CA ILE A 63 0.24 -1.56 5.10
C ILE A 63 -0.06 -0.27 4.35
N PHE A 64 -1.08 -0.29 3.50
CA PHE A 64 -1.55 0.91 2.80
C PHE A 64 -2.97 1.26 3.24
N ASP A 65 -3.07 2.28 4.08
CA ASP A 65 -4.33 2.89 4.48
C ASP A 65 -4.79 3.89 3.40
N LYS A 66 -5.87 3.50 2.73
CA LYS A 66 -6.47 4.24 1.61
C LYS A 66 -7.82 4.85 1.96
N ARG A 67 -8.20 4.88 3.24
CA ARG A 67 -9.54 5.31 3.67
C ARG A 67 -9.93 6.72 3.22
N LYS A 68 -8.96 7.59 2.96
CA LYS A 68 -9.21 8.94 2.43
C LYS A 68 -9.36 9.01 0.91
N LEU A 69 -8.91 8.00 0.16
CA LEU A 69 -9.04 7.99 -1.30
C LEU A 69 -10.51 7.75 -1.69
N THR A 70 -11.04 8.60 -2.55
CA THR A 70 -12.37 8.43 -3.16
C THR A 70 -12.30 8.31 -4.67
N VAL A 71 -11.16 8.65 -5.27
CA VAL A 71 -10.93 8.53 -6.72
C VAL A 71 -10.04 7.34 -7.01
N PHE A 72 -10.57 6.37 -7.75
CA PHE A 72 -9.81 5.22 -8.23
C PHE A 72 -9.01 5.55 -9.48
N HIS A 73 -7.72 5.17 -9.51
CA HIS A 73 -6.85 5.38 -10.67
C HIS A 73 -6.22 4.07 -11.15
N GLN A 74 -6.78 3.49 -12.22
CA GLN A 74 -6.32 2.21 -12.78
C GLN A 74 -4.83 2.19 -13.13
N PRO A 75 -4.25 3.21 -13.82
CA PRO A 75 -2.84 3.19 -14.18
C PRO A 75 -1.90 3.11 -12.96
N SER A 76 -2.22 3.83 -11.88
CA SER A 76 -1.45 3.75 -10.63
C SER A 76 -1.54 2.37 -10.00
N MET A 77 -2.74 1.76 -9.99
CA MET A 77 -2.93 0.42 -9.44
C MET A 77 -2.17 -0.65 -10.24
N GLU A 78 -2.20 -0.58 -11.56
CA GLU A 78 -1.50 -1.50 -12.45
C GLU A 78 0.01 -1.44 -12.24
N TRP A 79 0.61 -0.24 -12.28
CA TRP A 79 2.02 -0.03 -11.97
C TRP A 79 2.38 -0.54 -10.56
N TYR A 80 1.54 -0.24 -9.56
CA TYR A 80 1.76 -0.68 -8.17
C TYR A 80 1.75 -2.21 -8.02
N PHE A 81 0.95 -2.93 -8.80
CA PHE A 81 0.85 -4.39 -8.72
C PHE A 81 1.91 -5.11 -9.52
N VAL A 82 2.22 -4.61 -10.71
CA VAL A 82 3.07 -5.33 -11.67
C VAL A 82 4.53 -4.90 -11.57
N ILE A 83 4.79 -3.63 -11.27
CA ILE A 83 6.16 -3.11 -11.22
C ILE A 83 6.62 -3.05 -9.77
N TRP A 84 6.00 -2.18 -8.96
CA TRP A 84 6.52 -1.88 -7.64
C TRP A 84 6.53 -3.09 -6.69
N LYS A 85 5.42 -3.83 -6.60
CA LYS A 85 5.37 -5.03 -5.73
C LYS A 85 6.33 -6.12 -6.15
N GLU A 86 6.49 -6.32 -7.45
CA GLU A 86 7.44 -7.28 -7.98
C GLU A 86 8.87 -6.90 -7.60
N GLU A 87 9.22 -5.63 -7.76
CA GLU A 87 10.52 -5.11 -7.35
C GLU A 87 10.77 -5.28 -5.84
N MET A 88 9.81 -4.89 -5.00
CA MET A 88 9.94 -5.01 -3.54
C MET A 88 10.06 -6.47 -3.09
N PHE A 89 9.35 -7.37 -3.76
CA PHE A 89 9.41 -8.80 -3.48
C PHE A 89 10.76 -9.40 -3.88
N LEU A 90 11.20 -9.16 -5.12
CA LEU A 90 12.41 -9.78 -5.67
C LEU A 90 13.69 -9.21 -5.07
N LYS A 91 13.74 -7.89 -4.82
CA LYS A 91 14.94 -7.22 -4.30
C LYS A 91 15.01 -7.25 -2.78
N TYR A 92 13.88 -7.07 -2.09
CA TYR A 92 13.86 -6.82 -0.64
C TYR A 92 13.05 -7.85 0.15
N GLY A 93 12.43 -8.83 -0.50
CA GLY A 93 11.72 -9.91 0.18
C GLY A 93 10.40 -9.47 0.84
N VAL A 94 9.81 -8.35 0.42
CA VAL A 94 8.49 -7.92 0.92
C VAL A 94 7.42 -8.87 0.40
N LYS A 95 6.79 -9.63 1.31
CA LYS A 95 5.77 -10.64 0.96
C LYS A 95 4.39 -10.26 1.42
N THR A 96 4.28 -9.54 2.52
CA THR A 96 3.01 -9.28 3.18
C THR A 96 2.51 -7.88 2.86
N HIS A 97 1.31 -7.79 2.30
CA HIS A 97 0.63 -6.55 2.02
C HIS A 97 -0.75 -6.52 2.66
N ARG A 98 -1.06 -5.43 3.34
CA ARG A 98 -2.39 -5.15 3.89
C ARG A 98 -2.93 -3.85 3.34
N LYS A 99 -4.24 -3.82 3.14
CA LYS A 99 -4.95 -2.68 2.55
C LYS A 99 -6.16 -2.37 3.40
N ILE A 100 -6.32 -1.10 3.73
CA ILE A 100 -7.53 -0.60 4.38
C ILE A 100 -8.23 0.26 3.35
N LEU A 101 -9.47 -0.10 3.01
CA LEU A 101 -10.25 0.58 1.97
C LEU A 101 -11.15 1.67 2.58
N PRO A 102 -11.51 2.71 1.81
CA PRO A 102 -12.57 3.62 2.20
C PRO A 102 -13.90 2.87 2.36
N ASP A 103 -14.77 3.39 3.22
CA ASP A 103 -16.17 2.96 3.30
C ASP A 103 -16.98 3.57 2.15
N ASP A 104 -16.62 3.16 0.93
CA ASP A 104 -17.20 3.62 -0.34
C ASP A 104 -17.36 2.42 -1.28
N SER A 105 -18.61 1.98 -1.45
CA SER A 105 -18.95 0.82 -2.28
C SER A 105 -18.56 0.99 -3.76
N VAL A 106 -18.59 2.21 -4.30
CA VAL A 106 -18.21 2.50 -5.70
C VAL A 106 -16.70 2.38 -5.86
N PHE A 107 -15.94 2.91 -4.90
CA PHE A 107 -14.48 2.76 -4.87
C PHE A 107 -14.08 1.28 -4.75
N VAL A 108 -14.69 0.54 -3.84
CA VAL A 108 -14.44 -0.90 -3.64
C VAL A 108 -14.72 -1.69 -4.92
N GLN A 109 -15.85 -1.41 -5.59
CA GLN A 109 -16.20 -2.06 -6.85
C GLN A 109 -15.21 -1.71 -7.97
N SER A 110 -14.73 -0.46 -8.03
CA SER A 110 -13.71 -0.04 -8.98
C SER A 110 -12.38 -0.76 -8.77
N VAL A 111 -11.95 -0.92 -7.51
CA VAL A 111 -10.77 -1.74 -7.17
C VAL A 111 -10.94 -3.19 -7.62
N LYS A 112 -12.12 -3.78 -7.42
CA LYS A 112 -12.41 -5.15 -7.85
C LYS A 112 -12.29 -5.30 -9.38
N LEU A 113 -12.91 -4.40 -10.14
CA LEU A 113 -12.82 -4.41 -11.61
C LEU A 113 -11.39 -4.19 -12.09
N GLY A 114 -10.65 -3.28 -11.45
CA GLY A 114 -9.25 -3.03 -11.74
C GLY A 114 -8.35 -4.24 -11.48
N ARG A 115 -8.62 -5.01 -10.41
CA ARG A 115 -7.94 -6.29 -10.13
C ARG A 115 -8.20 -7.31 -11.23
N MET A 116 -9.46 -7.48 -11.65
CA MET A 116 -9.81 -8.41 -12.71
C MET A 116 -9.10 -8.08 -14.03
N LYS A 117 -8.97 -6.79 -14.37
CA LYS A 117 -8.20 -6.34 -15.54
C LYS A 117 -6.73 -6.76 -15.43
N ILE A 118 -6.09 -6.49 -14.29
CA ILE A 118 -4.69 -6.87 -14.05
C ILE A 118 -4.51 -8.40 -14.09
N GLU A 119 -5.45 -9.17 -13.55
CA GLU A 119 -5.39 -10.64 -13.56
C GLU A 119 -5.47 -11.23 -14.97
N ARG A 120 -6.25 -10.59 -15.85
CA ARG A 120 -6.35 -10.96 -17.27
C ARG A 120 -5.11 -10.58 -18.08
N GLU A 121 -4.57 -9.39 -17.84
CA GLU A 121 -3.44 -8.84 -18.62
C GLU A 121 -2.09 -9.38 -18.15
N TYR A 122 -1.97 -9.71 -16.86
CA TYR A 122 -0.74 -10.22 -16.23
C TYR A 122 -1.02 -11.54 -15.51
N PRO A 123 -1.34 -12.62 -16.25
CA PRO A 123 -1.73 -13.90 -15.67
C PRO A 123 -0.61 -14.55 -14.85
N ASN A 124 0.65 -14.20 -15.11
CA ASN A 124 1.83 -14.71 -14.41
C ASN A 124 2.49 -13.65 -13.50
N GLY A 125 1.77 -12.58 -13.16
CA GLY A 125 2.32 -11.49 -12.35
C GLY A 125 2.76 -11.95 -10.95
N LYS A 126 3.92 -11.50 -10.50
CA LYS A 126 4.53 -11.90 -9.21
C LYS A 126 3.71 -11.54 -7.99
N TYR A 127 2.77 -10.59 -8.11
CA TYR A 127 1.82 -10.28 -7.05
C TYR A 127 0.96 -11.48 -6.61
N LYS A 128 0.86 -12.53 -7.43
CA LYS A 128 0.18 -13.79 -7.07
C LYS A 128 0.95 -14.64 -6.06
N GLU A 129 2.25 -14.40 -5.89
CA GLU A 129 3.11 -15.04 -4.89
C GLU A 129 3.09 -14.29 -3.54
N LEU A 130 2.41 -13.14 -3.48
CA LEU A 130 2.35 -12.27 -2.31
C LEU A 130 1.12 -12.56 -1.46
N ASP A 131 1.28 -12.37 -0.16
CA ASP A 131 0.18 -12.39 0.80
C ASP A 131 -0.48 -11.01 0.84
N ILE A 132 -1.52 -10.82 0.03
CA ILE A 132 -2.25 -9.56 -0.10
C ILE A 132 -3.65 -9.69 0.49
N GLN A 133 -3.92 -9.00 1.59
CA GLN A 133 -5.21 -9.07 2.30
C GLN A 133 -5.78 -7.68 2.62
N TYR A 134 -7.07 -7.65 2.90
CA TYR A 134 -7.75 -6.48 3.44
C TYR A 134 -7.84 -6.56 4.98
N ALA A 135 -7.84 -5.40 5.61
CA ALA A 135 -8.07 -5.21 7.04
C ALA A 135 -8.97 -3.99 7.24
N ASP A 136 -9.70 -3.97 8.34
CA ASP A 136 -10.66 -2.92 8.70
C ASP A 136 -10.01 -1.81 9.53
N SER A 137 -8.85 -2.10 10.13
CA SER A 137 -8.08 -1.17 10.97
C SER A 137 -6.57 -1.32 10.79
N ILE A 138 -5.80 -0.35 11.32
CA ILE A 138 -4.33 -0.39 11.29
C ILE A 138 -3.84 -1.51 12.21
N GLU A 139 -4.48 -1.67 13.37
CA GLU A 139 -4.18 -2.69 14.37
C GLU A 139 -4.35 -4.09 13.78
N GLU A 140 -5.48 -4.34 13.12
CA GLU A 140 -5.72 -5.60 12.44
C GLU A 140 -4.75 -5.84 11.29
N ALA A 141 -4.38 -4.80 10.53
CA ALA A 141 -3.39 -4.90 9.47
C ALA A 141 -1.98 -5.24 10.01
N VAL A 142 -1.64 -4.84 11.23
CA VAL A 142 -0.37 -5.21 11.86
C VAL A 142 -0.38 -6.68 12.28
N GLU A 143 -1.49 -7.17 12.82
CA GLU A 143 -1.60 -8.53 13.35
C GLU A 143 -1.83 -9.61 12.27
N LYS A 144 -2.54 -9.27 11.17
CA LYS A 144 -2.64 -10.13 9.98
C LYS A 144 -1.31 -10.20 9.23
#